data_AF-A0A7C3DMY9-F1
#
_entry.id   AF-A0A7C3DMY9-F1
#
_cell.length_a   1.000
_cell.length_b   1.000
_cell.length_c   1.000
_cell.angle_alpha   90.00
_cell.angle_beta   90.00
_cell.angle_gamma   90.00
#
_symmetry.space_group_name_H-M   'P 1'
#
loop_
_entity.id
_entity.type
_entity.pdbx_description
1 polymer ?
#
loop_
_entity_poly.entity_id
_entity_poly.type
_entity_poly.pdbx_seq_one_letter_code
_entity_poly.pdbx_strand_id
1 'polypeptide(L)'
;MDHIDSQSGPATAPRRRRLAPQAYIDGILAGDRVMLARAITVIESELAADMDLAQEILEAVLPRTGNSRRVGITGVPGAGKSTLIDALGMHLVEERDEKTAVLSVDPSSPLSGGSILG
;
A
#
# COMPACT_ATOMS: atom_id res chain seq x y z
N MET A 1 3.90 44.25 -31.16
CA MET A 1 2.74 43.87 -30.33
C MET A 1 2.94 42.42 -29.97
N ASP A 2 3.52 42.21 -28.80
CA ASP A 2 3.75 40.92 -28.17
C ASP A 2 2.42 40.29 -27.74
N HIS A 3 2.24 39.00 -28.02
CA HIS A 3 1.41 38.14 -27.18
C HIS A 3 2.03 36.75 -27.12
N ILE A 4 2.75 36.54 -26.02
CA ILE A 4 3.13 35.27 -25.43
C ILE A 4 1.99 34.88 -24.47
N ASP A 5 1.57 33.61 -24.49
CA ASP A 5 1.20 32.78 -23.32
C ASP A 5 0.58 31.47 -23.86
N SER A 6 1.32 30.36 -23.91
CA SER A 6 1.60 29.45 -22.79
C SER A 6 0.34 28.88 -22.13
N GLN A 7 -0.07 27.70 -22.60
CA GLN A 7 -0.88 26.76 -21.83
C GLN A 7 -0.15 25.41 -21.87
N SER A 8 0.89 25.32 -21.06
CA SER A 8 1.49 24.05 -20.65
C SER A 8 0.48 23.30 -19.80
N GLY A 9 -0.13 22.25 -20.36
CA GLY A 9 -0.87 21.27 -19.57
C GLY A 9 0.05 20.62 -18.52
N PRO A 10 -0.49 20.15 -17.38
CA PRO A 10 0.32 19.59 -16.31
C PRO A 10 1.15 18.42 -16.84
N ALA A 11 2.47 18.53 -16.71
CA ALA A 11 3.39 17.44 -17.03
C ALA A 11 3.03 16.24 -16.15
N THR A 12 2.40 15.24 -16.75
CA THR A 12 2.05 13.99 -16.08
C THR A 12 3.37 13.32 -15.72
N ALA A 13 3.59 13.07 -14.42
CA ALA A 13 4.76 12.35 -13.94
C ALA A 13 4.93 11.07 -14.76
N PRO A 14 6.16 10.71 -15.18
CA PRO A 14 6.37 9.56 -16.05
C PRO A 14 5.76 8.32 -15.38
N ARG A 15 4.77 7.72 -16.04
CA ARG A 15 4.14 6.47 -15.59
C ARG A 15 5.26 5.45 -15.42
N ARG A 16 5.63 5.14 -14.16
CA ARG A 16 6.64 4.13 -13.86
C ARG A 16 6.19 2.83 -14.54
N ARG A 17 7.00 2.35 -15.49
CA ARG A 17 6.72 1.10 -16.21
C ARG A 17 6.55 -0.04 -15.20
N ARG A 18 5.50 -0.85 -15.37
CA ARG A 18 5.31 -2.07 -14.58
C ARG A 18 6.50 -3.00 -14.78
N LEU A 19 6.91 -3.69 -13.71
CA LEU A 19 7.98 -4.68 -13.76
C LEU A 19 7.42 -6.02 -14.26
N ALA A 20 8.32 -6.96 -14.56
CA ALA A 20 7.90 -8.34 -14.76
C ALA A 20 7.31 -8.91 -13.45
N PRO A 21 6.30 -9.81 -13.52
CA PRO A 21 5.69 -10.44 -12.35
C PRO A 21 6.70 -11.00 -11.36
N GLN A 22 7.71 -11.73 -11.86
CA GLN A 22 8.76 -12.34 -11.05
C GLN A 22 9.51 -11.35 -10.15
N ALA A 23 9.75 -10.12 -10.63
CA ALA A 23 10.45 -9.11 -9.84
C ALA A 23 9.64 -8.67 -8.61
N TYR A 24 8.30 -8.62 -8.73
CA TYR A 24 7.43 -8.37 -7.59
C TYR A 24 7.42 -9.57 -6.64
N ILE A 25 7.27 -10.79 -7.16
CA ILE A 25 7.20 -12.01 -6.38
C ILE A 25 8.48 -12.18 -5.54
N ASP A 26 9.65 -12.12 -6.18
CA ASP A 26 10.94 -12.27 -5.49
C ASP A 26 11.14 -11.19 -4.43
N GLY A 27 10.80 -9.94 -4.75
CA GLY A 27 10.89 -8.83 -3.81
C GLY A 27 10.00 -9.02 -2.58
N ILE A 28 8.75 -9.44 -2.78
CA ILE A 28 7.82 -9.70 -1.67
C ILE A 28 8.34 -10.84 -0.80
N LEU A 29 8.78 -11.95 -1.41
CA LEU A 29 9.29 -13.12 -0.68
C LEU A 29 10.60 -12.84 0.07
N ALA A 30 11.41 -11.91 -0.44
CA ALA A 30 12.62 -11.42 0.23
C ALA A 30 12.31 -10.39 1.35
N GLY A 31 11.06 -9.93 1.48
CA GLY A 31 10.67 -8.91 2.46
C GLY A 31 11.05 -7.48 2.06
N ASP A 32 11.25 -7.20 0.78
CA ASP A 32 11.50 -5.86 0.26
C ASP A 32 10.22 -5.00 0.35
N ARG A 33 10.24 -4.02 1.25
CA ARG A 33 9.13 -3.09 1.50
C ARG A 33 8.75 -2.27 0.27
N VAL A 34 9.72 -1.91 -0.57
CA VAL A 34 9.48 -1.13 -1.80
C VAL A 34 8.77 -2.00 -2.83
N MET A 35 9.19 -3.25 -3.01
CA MET A 35 8.50 -4.16 -3.93
C MET A 35 7.10 -4.52 -3.43
N LEU A 36 6.92 -4.72 -2.12
CA LEU A 36 5.61 -4.91 -1.52
C LEU A 36 4.68 -3.72 -1.81
N ALA A 37 5.14 -2.48 -1.55
CA ALA A 37 4.33 -1.29 -1.81
C ALA A 37 3.94 -1.16 -3.29
N ARG A 38 4.88 -1.42 -4.22
CA ARG A 38 4.60 -1.37 -5.66
C ARG A 38 3.64 -2.47 -6.10
N ALA A 39 3.70 -3.66 -5.49
CA ALA A 39 2.77 -4.75 -5.75
C ALA A 39 1.37 -4.42 -5.26
N ILE A 40 1.23 -3.83 -4.06
CA ILE A 40 -0.07 -3.32 -3.56
C ILE A 40 -0.66 -2.32 -4.57
N THR A 41 0.13 -1.37 -5.08
CA THR A 41 -0.32 -0.42 -6.11
C THR A 41 -0.74 -1.09 -7.44
N VAL A 42 -0.15 -2.23 -7.79
CA VAL A 42 -0.59 -3.01 -8.97
C VAL A 42 -1.93 -3.68 -8.68
N ILE A 43 -2.04 -4.35 -7.53
CA ILE A 43 -3.22 -5.11 -7.11
C ILE A 43 -4.45 -4.22 -6.89
N GLU A 44 -4.25 -3.00 -6.39
CA GLU A 44 -5.32 -2.01 -6.19
C GLU A 44 -5.66 -1.23 -7.48
N SER A 45 -4.95 -1.45 -8.58
CA SER A 45 -5.19 -0.70 -9.81
C SER A 45 -6.48 -1.12 -10.52
N GLU A 46 -7.29 -0.15 -10.91
CA GLU A 46 -8.49 -0.37 -11.74
C GLU A 46 -8.17 -0.51 -13.25
N LEU A 47 -6.90 -0.42 -13.65
CA LEU A 47 -6.52 -0.52 -15.06
C LEU A 47 -6.60 -1.97 -15.52
N ALA A 48 -7.37 -2.23 -16.59
CA ALA A 48 -7.48 -3.56 -17.20
C ALA A 48 -6.11 -4.18 -17.55
N ALA A 49 -5.14 -3.34 -17.96
CA ALA A 49 -3.79 -3.78 -18.30
C ALA A 49 -2.98 -4.32 -17.10
N ASP A 50 -3.40 -4.03 -15.87
CA ASP A 50 -2.74 -4.51 -14.65
C ASP A 50 -3.40 -5.79 -14.09
N MET A 51 -4.58 -6.20 -14.59
CA MET A 51 -5.34 -7.32 -14.04
C MET A 51 -4.58 -8.65 -14.11
N ASP A 52 -4.04 -9.00 -15.28
CA ASP A 52 -3.29 -10.25 -15.47
C ASP A 52 -2.04 -10.29 -14.57
N LEU A 53 -1.32 -9.15 -14.50
CA LEU A 53 -0.15 -9.01 -13.65
C LEU A 53 -0.50 -9.14 -12.16
N ALA A 54 -1.59 -8.51 -11.72
CA ALA A 54 -2.06 -8.57 -10.34
C ALA A 54 -2.45 -10.00 -9.95
N GLN A 55 -3.16 -10.70 -10.84
CA GLN A 55 -3.55 -12.10 -10.64
C GLN A 55 -2.32 -13.00 -10.52
N GLU A 56 -1.36 -12.89 -11.44
CA GLU A 56 -0.13 -13.71 -11.43
C GLU A 56 0.68 -13.50 -10.15
N ILE A 57 0.85 -12.24 -9.71
CA ILE A 57 1.50 -11.94 -8.45
C ILE A 57 0.74 -12.62 -7.30
N LEU A 58 -0.57 -12.40 -7.21
CA LEU A 58 -1.39 -12.89 -6.09
C LEU A 58 -1.38 -14.42 -5.99
N GLU A 59 -1.55 -15.13 -7.11
CA GLU A 59 -1.50 -16.59 -7.17
C GLU A 59 -0.16 -17.15 -6.68
N ALA A 60 0.94 -16.47 -6.98
CA ALA A 60 2.26 -16.87 -6.53
C ALA A 60 2.50 -16.61 -5.02
N VAL A 61 1.99 -15.50 -4.47
CA VAL A 61 2.23 -15.17 -3.05
C VAL A 61 1.25 -15.81 -2.08
N LEU A 62 -0.02 -15.99 -2.47
CA LEU A 62 -1.08 -16.50 -1.57
C LEU A 62 -0.71 -17.79 -0.83
N PRO A 63 -0.08 -18.82 -1.45
CA PRO A 63 0.33 -20.04 -0.76
C PRO A 63 1.36 -19.83 0.35
N ARG A 64 2.04 -18.68 0.38
CA ARG A 64 3.05 -18.31 1.38
C ARG A 64 2.48 -17.49 2.54
N THR A 65 1.18 -17.17 2.50
CA THR A 65 0.48 -16.36 3.51
C THR A 65 -0.08 -17.21 4.66
N GLY A 66 -0.74 -16.57 5.63
CA GLY A 66 -1.42 -17.24 6.76
C GLY A 66 -0.59 -17.39 8.03
N ASN A 67 0.71 -17.11 7.97
CA ASN A 67 1.63 -17.20 9.11
C ASN A 67 1.67 -15.92 9.97
N SER A 68 0.55 -15.22 10.11
CA SER A 68 0.46 -13.97 10.90
C SER A 68 -0.81 -13.91 11.74
N ARG A 69 -0.72 -13.20 12.88
CA ARG A 69 -1.88 -12.89 13.73
C ARG A 69 -2.59 -11.67 13.14
N ARG A 70 -3.91 -11.74 12.98
CA ARG A 70 -4.75 -10.67 12.43
C ARG A 70 -5.73 -10.18 13.50
N VAL A 71 -5.57 -8.94 13.93
CA VAL A 71 -6.37 -8.33 15.00
C VAL A 71 -7.12 -7.12 14.42
N GLY A 72 -8.45 -7.11 14.58
CA GLY A 72 -9.29 -5.97 14.21
C GLY A 72 -9.47 -5.03 15.40
N ILE A 73 -9.20 -3.74 15.20
CA ILE A 73 -9.41 -2.69 16.20
C ILE A 73 -10.48 -1.72 15.69
N THR A 74 -11.53 -1.51 16.48
CA THR A 74 -12.66 -0.63 16.15
C THR A 74 -13.05 0.20 17.37
N GLY A 75 -13.89 1.21 17.17
CA GLY A 75 -14.36 2.11 18.22
C GLY A 75 -14.77 3.47 17.67
N VAL A 76 -15.53 4.22 18.46
CA VAL A 76 -16.04 5.56 18.08
C VAL A 76 -14.91 6.56 17.79
N PRO A 77 -15.15 7.63 17.01
CA PRO A 77 -14.19 8.74 16.88
C PRO A 77 -13.77 9.27 18.26
N GLY A 78 -12.48 9.57 18.43
CA GLY A 78 -11.95 10.06 19.71
C GLY A 78 -11.69 8.99 20.78
N ALA A 79 -12.02 7.71 20.57
CA ALA A 79 -11.80 6.64 21.55
C ALA A 79 -10.33 6.27 21.84
N GLY A 80 -9.36 7.05 21.34
CA GLY A 80 -7.92 6.77 21.55
C GLY A 80 -7.36 5.59 20.74
N LYS A 81 -8.05 5.15 19.68
CA LYS A 81 -7.61 4.01 18.84
C LYS A 81 -6.20 4.17 18.29
N SER A 82 -5.87 5.34 17.74
CA SER A 82 -4.54 5.59 17.18
C SER A 82 -3.46 5.54 18.25
N THR A 83 -3.70 6.09 19.43
CA THR A 83 -2.79 6.02 20.59
C THR A 83 -2.59 4.57 21.03
N LEU A 84 -3.64 3.76 21.05
CA LEU A 84 -3.55 2.34 21.37
C LEU A 84 -2.74 1.58 20.31
N ILE A 85 -3.01 1.80 19.02
CA ILE A 85 -2.32 1.14 17.91
C ILE A 85 -0.82 1.46 17.95
N ASP A 86 -0.47 2.73 18.20
CA ASP A 86 0.92 3.18 18.31
C ASP A 86 1.63 2.50 19.48
N ALA A 87 1.08 2.61 20.69
CA ALA A 87 1.68 2.00 21.88
C ALA A 87 1.81 0.47 21.77
N LEU A 88 0.77 -0.21 21.25
CA LEU A 88 0.80 -1.66 21.01
C LEU A 88 1.82 -2.03 19.93
N GLY A 89 1.88 -1.27 18.84
CA GLY A 89 2.82 -1.50 17.74
C GLY A 89 4.27 -1.40 18.21
N MET A 90 4.59 -0.35 18.98
CA MET A 90 5.91 -0.16 19.58
C MET A 90 6.27 -1.31 20.53
N HIS A 91 5.35 -1.73 21.41
CA HIS A 91 5.57 -2.89 22.28
C HIS A 91 5.89 -4.17 21.48
N LEU A 92 5.13 -4.45 20.41
CA LEU A 92 5.36 -5.63 19.58
C LEU A 92 6.71 -5.59 18.84
N VAL A 93 7.13 -4.42 18.36
CA VAL A 93 8.39 -4.27 17.66
C VAL A 93 9.58 -4.30 18.63
N GLU A 94 9.55 -3.50 19.69
CA GLU A 94 10.70 -3.28 20.58
C GLU A 94 10.87 -4.39 21.62
N GLU A 95 9.78 -4.88 22.21
CA GLU A 95 9.84 -5.87 23.30
C GLU A 95 9.64 -7.30 22.82
N ARG A 96 8.98 -7.51 21.67
CA ARG A 96 8.68 -8.85 21.13
C ARG A 96 9.41 -9.19 19.84
N ASP A 97 10.16 -8.26 19.25
CA ASP A 97 10.85 -8.42 17.97
C ASP A 97 9.90 -8.93 16.85
N GLU A 98 8.62 -8.53 16.90
CA GLU A 98 7.62 -8.91 15.91
C GLU A 98 7.55 -7.89 14.76
N LYS A 99 7.42 -8.40 13.53
CA LYS A 99 7.14 -7.56 12.36
C LYS A 99 5.65 -7.18 12.34
N THR A 100 5.37 -5.91 12.64
CA THR A 100 4.00 -5.38 12.70
C THR A 100 3.65 -4.58 11.44
N ALA A 101 2.41 -4.74 10.97
CA ALA A 101 1.82 -3.92 9.91
C ALA A 101 0.43 -3.45 10.35
N VAL A 102 0.08 -2.21 10.00
CA VAL A 102 -1.24 -1.61 10.28
C VAL A 102 -1.92 -1.33 8.96
N LEU A 103 -3.12 -1.89 8.76
CA LEU A 103 -3.98 -1.61 7.61
C LEU A 103 -5.23 -0.87 8.09
N SER A 104 -5.40 0.36 7.60
CA SER A 104 -6.56 1.18 7.89
C SER A 104 -7.65 0.94 6.84
N VAL A 105 -8.87 0.66 7.30
CA VAL A 105 -10.06 0.57 6.44
C VAL A 105 -10.96 1.76 6.75
N ASP A 106 -11.06 2.71 5.83
CA ASP A 106 -11.91 3.89 5.96
C ASP A 106 -12.99 3.90 4.86
N PRO A 107 -14.26 3.57 5.19
CA PRO A 107 -15.34 3.57 4.21
C PRO A 107 -15.66 4.96 3.63
N SER A 108 -15.15 6.05 4.24
CA SER A 108 -15.33 7.43 3.73
C SER A 108 -14.31 7.83 2.65
N SER A 109 -13.40 6.93 2.28
CA SER A 109 -12.23 7.16 1.43
C SER A 109 -12.45 7.63 -0.03
N PRO A 110 -13.63 7.59 -0.69
CA PRO A 110 -13.71 8.14 -2.05
C PRO A 110 -13.46 9.67 -2.12
N LEU A 111 -13.58 10.40 -1.01
CA LEU A 111 -13.61 11.87 -0.99
C LEU A 111 -12.32 12.56 -0.52
N SER A 112 -11.41 11.90 0.20
CA SER A 112 -10.29 12.58 0.87
C SER A 112 -8.90 12.29 0.32
N GLY A 113 -8.76 11.44 -0.69
CA GLY A 113 -7.46 11.20 -1.34
C GLY A 113 -6.39 10.68 -0.38
N GLY A 114 -6.56 9.44 0.08
CA GLY A 114 -5.46 8.54 0.48
C GLY A 114 -4.52 9.00 1.59
N SER A 115 -4.67 8.35 2.75
CA SER A 115 -3.71 8.15 3.84
C SER A 115 -2.33 8.85 3.74
N ILE A 116 -2.15 9.90 4.54
CA ILE A 116 -0.84 10.36 4.99
C ILE A 116 -0.37 9.37 6.06
N LEU A 117 0.39 8.36 5.66
CA LEU A 117 1.19 7.55 6.57
C LEU A 117 2.66 7.80 6.21
N GLY A 118 3.29 8.67 7.01
CA GLY A 118 4.74 8.72 7.17
C GLY A 118 5.20 7.66 8.16
#